data_AF-A0A7S2VXU7-F1
#
_entry.id   AF-A0A7S2VXU7-F1
#
_cell.length_a   1.000
_cell.length_b   1.000
_cell.length_c   1.000
_cell.angle_alpha   90.00
_cell.angle_beta   90.00
_cell.angle_gamma   90.00
#
_symmetry.space_group_name_H-M   'P 1'
#
loop_
_entity.id
_entity.type
_entity.pdbx_description
1 polymer ?
#
loop_
_entity_poly.entity_id
_entity_poly.type
_entity_poly.pdbx_seq_one_letter_code
_entity_poly.pdbx_strand_id
1 'polypeptide(L)'
;DQVVTHDGCTLEKPESIDEAKEFVQRYAKLAPQTVGACVLTHIPSGVQVTGFDTAQINFQASVADCNLIDRLIEENAPILSCAGGLMVEHPFVKEHIYGIDGTEDSVMGLSK
;
A
#
# COMPACT_ATOMS: atom_id res chain seq x y z
N ASP A 1 11.49 -2.99 -5.38
CA ASP A 1 10.40 -2.20 -5.99
C ASP A 1 9.09 -2.72 -5.44
N GLN A 2 8.11 -1.85 -5.17
CA GLN A 2 6.82 -2.26 -4.61
C GLN A 2 5.70 -1.52 -5.32
N VAL A 3 4.68 -2.28 -5.70
CA VAL A 3 3.45 -1.76 -6.29
C VAL A 3 2.24 -2.16 -5.45
N VAL A 4 1.19 -1.35 -5.48
CA VAL A 4 -0.11 -1.73 -4.95
C VAL A 4 -0.94 -2.31 -6.11
N THR A 5 -1.67 -3.38 -5.85
CA THR A 5 -2.57 -4.02 -6.80
C THR A 5 -3.95 -4.09 -6.17
N HIS A 6 -4.97 -3.80 -6.96
CA HIS A 6 -6.36 -3.82 -6.53
C HIS A 6 -7.26 -4.16 -7.72
N ASP A 7 -8.06 -5.21 -7.59
CA ASP A 7 -9.01 -5.67 -8.63
C ASP A 7 -8.34 -5.94 -9.99
N GLY A 8 -7.15 -6.57 -9.96
CA GLY A 8 -6.38 -6.88 -11.17
C GLY A 8 -5.65 -5.69 -11.81
N CYS A 9 -5.76 -4.48 -11.25
CA CYS A 9 -5.05 -3.29 -11.70
C CYS A 9 -3.91 -2.94 -10.74
N THR A 10 -2.79 -2.46 -11.29
CA THR A 10 -1.74 -1.81 -10.50
C THR A 10 -2.15 -0.39 -10.17
N LEU A 11 -2.15 -0.04 -8.89
CA LEU A 11 -2.34 1.32 -8.40
C LEU A 11 -0.98 1.95 -8.11
N GLU A 12 -0.65 2.99 -8.85
CA GLU A 12 0.54 3.80 -8.61
C GLU A 12 0.23 4.93 -7.62
N LYS A 13 1.02 6.00 -7.65
CA LYS A 13 0.76 7.19 -6.83
C LYS A 13 -0.44 7.93 -7.41
N PRO A 14 -1.41 8.36 -6.58
CA PRO A 14 -2.50 9.18 -7.08
C PRO A 14 -1.99 10.51 -7.60
N GLU A 15 -2.53 10.97 -8.72
CA GLU A 15 -2.24 12.27 -9.34
C GLU A 15 -3.04 13.40 -8.68
N SER A 16 -4.10 13.06 -7.93
CA SER A 16 -4.96 14.03 -7.25
C SER A 16 -5.54 13.52 -5.94
N ILE A 17 -6.03 14.44 -5.11
CA ILE A 17 -6.72 14.11 -3.86
C ILE A 17 -8.03 13.34 -4.12
N ASP A 18 -8.74 13.68 -5.19
CA ASP A 18 -9.99 13.00 -5.55
C ASP A 18 -9.74 11.55 -5.94
N GLU A 19 -8.64 11.29 -6.67
CA GLU A 19 -8.20 9.92 -6.98
C GLU A 19 -7.79 9.15 -5.72
N ALA A 20 -7.09 9.79 -4.77
CA ALA A 20 -6.79 9.16 -3.50
C ALA A 20 -8.06 8.77 -2.73
N LYS A 21 -9.11 9.61 -2.76
CA LYS A 21 -10.42 9.29 -2.17
C LYS A 21 -11.08 8.10 -2.88
N GLU A 22 -11.00 8.04 -4.20
CA GLU A 22 -11.51 6.90 -4.96
C GLU A 22 -10.82 5.59 -4.56
N PHE A 23 -9.49 5.60 -4.39
CA PHE A 23 -8.75 4.42 -3.93
C PHE A 23 -9.26 3.93 -2.57
N VAL A 24 -9.44 4.82 -1.60
CA VAL A 24 -9.95 4.47 -0.26
C VAL A 24 -11.36 3.88 -0.33
N GLN A 25 -12.24 4.46 -1.15
CA GLN A 25 -13.60 3.92 -1.35
C GLN A 25 -13.59 2.50 -1.94
N ARG A 26 -12.61 2.21 -2.80
CA ARG A 26 -12.43 0.88 -3.39
C ARG A 26 -11.89 -0.11 -2.36
N TYR A 27 -10.95 0.31 -1.50
CA TYR A 27 -10.38 -0.53 -0.44
C TYR A 27 -11.40 -1.04 0.59
N ALA A 28 -12.48 -0.28 0.83
CA ALA A 28 -13.58 -0.73 1.66
C ALA A 28 -14.36 -1.92 1.07
N LYS A 29 -14.33 -2.09 -0.25
CA LYS A 29 -15.06 -3.14 -0.99
C LYS A 29 -14.18 -4.34 -1.27
N LEU A 30 -12.91 -4.11 -1.58
CA LEU A 30 -11.94 -5.15 -1.90
C LEU A 30 -10.58 -4.77 -1.32
N ALA A 31 -9.95 -5.71 -0.62
CA ALA A 31 -8.65 -5.50 -0.01
C ALA A 31 -7.57 -5.27 -1.08
N PRO A 32 -6.78 -4.18 -1.01
CA PRO A 32 -5.59 -4.04 -1.85
C PRO A 32 -4.49 -5.02 -1.42
N GLN A 33 -3.62 -5.34 -2.38
CA GLN A 33 -2.44 -6.17 -2.18
C GLN A 33 -1.18 -5.41 -2.57
N THR A 34 -0.15 -5.43 -1.73
CA THR A 34 1.18 -4.94 -2.07
C THR A 34 2.01 -6.08 -2.62
N VAL A 35 2.67 -5.85 -3.75
CA VAL A 35 3.62 -6.80 -4.35
C VAL A 35 5.00 -6.15 -4.37
N GLY A 36 5.91 -6.67 -3.56
CA GLY A 36 7.31 -6.27 -3.50
C GLY A 36 8.20 -7.26 -4.24
N ALA A 37 9.17 -6.76 -5.00
CA ALA A 37 10.21 -7.57 -5.64
C ALA A 37 11.61 -7.06 -5.23
N CYS A 38 12.47 -7.99 -4.83
CA CYS A 38 13.87 -7.75 -4.52
C CYS A 38 14.77 -8.60 -5.43
N VAL A 39 15.81 -7.98 -5.98
CA VAL A 39 16.79 -8.66 -6.83
C VAL A 39 18.17 -8.45 -6.23
N LEU A 40 18.85 -9.53 -5.87
CA LEU A 40 20.22 -9.51 -5.38
C LEU A 40 21.14 -10.02 -6.48
N THR A 41 22.12 -9.19 -6.88
CA THR A 41 23.10 -9.55 -7.91
C THR A 41 24.50 -9.62 -7.30
N HIS A 42 25.14 -10.78 -7.36
CA HIS A 42 26.52 -10.96 -6.93
C HIS A 42 27.48 -10.67 -8.11
N ILE A 43 27.96 -9.42 -8.16
CA ILE A 43 28.75 -8.85 -9.28
C ILE A 43 29.93 -9.74 -9.71
N PRO A 44 30.78 -10.28 -8.82
CA PRO A 44 31.94 -11.09 -9.24
C PRO A 44 31.56 -12.38 -9.99
N SER A 45 30.45 -13.00 -9.64
CA SER A 45 30.01 -14.27 -10.24
C SER A 45 28.94 -14.11 -11.33
N GLY A 46 28.31 -12.93 -11.41
CA GLY A 46 27.14 -12.70 -12.24
C GLY A 46 25.85 -13.40 -11.75
N VAL A 47 25.89 -14.16 -10.65
CA VAL A 47 24.69 -14.81 -10.08
C VAL A 47 23.69 -13.77 -9.64
N GLN A 48 22.43 -13.99 -10.00
CA GLN A 48 21.30 -13.16 -9.60
C GLN A 48 20.23 -14.05 -8.94
N VAL A 49 19.69 -13.59 -7.82
CA VAL A 49 18.56 -14.21 -7.14
C VAL A 49 17.45 -13.18 -6.96
N THR A 50 16.20 -13.63 -7.04
CA THR A 50 15.01 -12.79 -6.95
C THR A 50 14.09 -13.33 -5.87
N GLY A 51 13.58 -12.44 -5.03
CA GLY A 51 12.53 -12.71 -4.06
C GLY A 51 11.31 -11.85 -4.36
N PHE A 52 10.13 -12.43 -4.17
CA PHE A 52 8.86 -11.72 -4.25
C PHE A 52 8.16 -11.83 -2.91
N ASP A 53 7.49 -10.77 -2.52
CA ASP A 53 6.67 -10.73 -1.34
C ASP A 53 5.32 -10.09 -1.64
N THR A 54 4.27 -10.67 -1.07
CA THR A 54 2.89 -10.22 -1.24
C THR A 54 2.24 -10.08 0.12
N ALA A 55 1.64 -8.92 0.38
CA ALA A 55 0.83 -8.71 1.56
C ALA A 55 -0.52 -8.09 1.18
N GLN A 56 -1.58 -8.56 1.82
CA GLN A 56 -2.92 -8.04 1.63
C GLN A 56 -3.32 -7.21 2.84
N ILE A 57 -3.83 -6.00 2.60
CA ILE A 57 -4.25 -5.09 3.67
C ILE A 57 -5.76 -5.10 3.72
N ASN A 58 -6.32 -5.59 4.81
CA ASN A 58 -7.76 -5.70 4.98
C ASN A 58 -8.31 -4.51 5.77
N PHE A 59 -9.04 -3.63 5.07
CA PHE A 59 -9.66 -2.45 5.65
C PHE A 59 -11.09 -2.73 6.12
N GLN A 60 -11.48 -2.08 7.22
CA GLN A 60 -12.87 -2.06 7.66
C GLN A 60 -13.73 -1.31 6.64
N ALA A 61 -14.96 -1.76 6.41
CA ALA A 61 -15.88 -1.11 5.48
C ALA A 61 -16.14 0.38 5.83
N SER A 62 -16.00 0.75 7.11
CA SER A 62 -16.12 2.12 7.62
C SER A 62 -15.08 3.08 7.03
N VAL A 63 -14.01 2.58 6.39
CA VAL A 63 -12.97 3.42 5.76
C VAL A 63 -13.51 4.24 4.58
N ALA A 64 -14.59 3.79 3.92
CA ALA A 64 -15.21 4.54 2.83
C ALA A 64 -16.05 5.72 3.31
N ASP A 65 -16.61 5.63 4.51
CA ASP A 65 -17.51 6.64 5.08
C ASP A 65 -16.76 7.67 5.93
N CYS A 66 -15.48 7.40 6.26
CA CYS A 66 -14.66 8.34 6.98
C CYS A 66 -13.94 9.28 6.02
N ASN A 67 -13.88 10.57 6.37
CA ASN A 67 -13.05 11.56 5.68
C ASN A 67 -11.55 11.34 5.97
N LEU A 68 -11.06 10.12 5.79
CA LEU A 68 -9.68 9.72 6.12
C LEU A 68 -8.67 10.53 5.32
N ILE A 69 -8.89 10.68 4.00
CA ILE A 69 -8.02 11.48 3.15
C ILE A 69 -7.97 12.94 3.60
N ASP A 70 -9.11 13.54 3.96
CA ASP A 70 -9.13 14.93 4.43
C ASP A 70 -8.37 15.09 5.76
N ARG A 71 -8.56 14.15 6.71
CA ARG A 71 -7.78 14.14 7.96
C ARG A 71 -6.28 13.96 7.73
N LEU A 72 -5.90 13.12 6.78
CA LEU A 72 -4.50 12.91 6.40
C LEU A 72 -3.90 14.18 5.77
N ILE A 73 -4.68 14.94 4.99
CA ILE A 73 -4.25 16.24 4.44
C ILE A 73 -4.05 17.28 5.55
N GLU A 74 -4.99 17.36 6.51
CA GLU A 74 -4.90 18.27 7.65
C GLU A 74 -3.60 18.07 8.45
N GLU A 75 -3.13 16.82 8.53
CA GLU A 75 -1.89 16.42 9.23
C GLU A 75 -0.66 16.41 8.32
N ASN A 76 -0.78 16.95 7.10
CA ASN A 76 0.29 17.02 6.10
C ASN A 76 0.89 15.65 5.72
N ALA A 77 0.09 14.58 5.76
CA ALA A 77 0.53 13.26 5.34
C ALA A 77 0.81 13.23 3.82
N PRO A 78 1.83 12.48 3.36
CA PRO A 78 2.30 12.51 1.98
C PRO A 78 1.47 11.62 1.03
N ILE A 79 0.15 11.82 0.97
CA ILE A 79 -0.83 10.99 0.24
C ILE A 79 -0.44 10.79 -1.24
N LEU A 80 -0.04 11.87 -1.93
CA LEU A 80 0.34 11.85 -3.35
C LEU A 80 1.73 11.22 -3.62
N SER A 81 2.50 10.96 -2.56
CA SER A 81 3.82 10.34 -2.67
C SER A 81 3.79 8.84 -2.41
N CYS A 82 2.66 8.30 -1.98
CA CYS A 82 2.47 6.89 -1.62
C CYS A 82 1.73 6.15 -2.73
N ALA A 83 2.25 5.00 -3.16
CA ALA A 83 1.53 4.10 -4.06
C ALA A 83 0.23 3.63 -3.36
N GLY A 84 -0.89 3.70 -4.07
CA GLY A 84 -2.20 3.42 -3.49
C GLY A 84 -2.72 4.46 -2.49
N GLY A 85 -2.05 5.62 -2.34
CA GLY A 85 -2.57 6.80 -1.64
C GLY A 85 -2.62 6.73 -0.11
N LEU A 86 -2.19 5.64 0.52
CA LEU A 86 -2.20 5.49 1.98
C LEU A 86 -0.87 4.97 2.51
N MET A 87 -0.53 5.36 3.74
CA MET A 87 0.59 4.81 4.49
C MET A 87 0.05 3.95 5.62
N VAL A 88 0.30 2.64 5.55
CA VAL A 88 -0.26 1.62 6.47
C VAL A 88 0.16 1.86 7.93
N GLU A 89 1.34 2.47 8.13
CA GLU A 89 1.85 2.83 9.45
C GLU A 89 1.19 4.07 10.06
N HIS A 90 0.50 4.90 9.25
CA HIS A 90 -0.08 6.14 9.75
C HIS A 90 -1.18 5.82 10.77
N PRO A 91 -1.21 6.44 11.97
CA PRO A 91 -2.16 6.11 13.04
C PRO A 91 -3.62 6.05 12.57
N PHE A 92 -4.10 7.07 11.84
CA PHE A 92 -5.47 7.07 11.30
C PHE A 92 -5.75 5.95 10.29
N VAL A 93 -4.75 5.52 9.51
CA VAL A 93 -4.92 4.42 8.57
C VAL A 93 -4.98 3.10 9.33
N LYS A 94 -4.11 2.93 10.33
CA LYS A 94 -4.02 1.75 11.19
C LYS A 94 -5.31 1.47 11.96
N GLU A 95 -6.02 2.51 12.41
CA GLU A 95 -7.34 2.39 13.06
C GLU A 95 -8.40 1.72 12.17
N HIS A 96 -8.25 1.84 10.86
CA HIS A 96 -9.18 1.29 9.88
C HIS A 96 -8.74 -0.08 9.33
N ILE A 97 -7.58 -0.61 9.73
CA ILE A 97 -7.09 -1.93 9.32
C ILE A 97 -7.52 -2.95 10.37
N TYR A 98 -8.19 -4.02 9.93
CA TYR A 98 -8.58 -5.12 10.84
C TYR A 98 -7.67 -6.36 10.71
N GLY A 99 -6.86 -6.42 9.66
CA GLY A 99 -5.88 -7.50 9.47
C GLY A 99 -4.96 -7.25 8.29
N ILE A 100 -3.77 -7.82 8.35
CA ILE A 100 -2.81 -7.88 7.24
C ILE A 100 -2.46 -9.34 7.04
N ASP A 101 -2.74 -9.87 5.84
CA ASP A 101 -2.34 -11.22 5.46
C ASP A 101 -1.00 -11.14 4.71
N GLY A 102 0.09 -11.45 5.40
CA GLY A 102 1.47 -11.24 4.94
C GLY A 102 2.37 -10.85 6.13
N THR A 103 3.60 -10.39 5.87
CA THR A 103 4.41 -9.75 6.92
C THR A 103 4.29 -8.23 6.83
N GLU A 104 4.31 -7.52 7.95
CA GLU A 104 4.33 -6.04 7.92
C GLU A 104 5.58 -5.52 7.16
N ASP A 105 6.71 -6.24 7.25
CA ASP A 105 7.94 -5.94 6.50
C ASP A 105 7.74 -5.99 4.97
N SER A 106 6.88 -6.89 4.51
CA SER A 106 6.47 -6.99 3.10
C SER A 106 5.73 -5.76 2.59
N VAL A 107 4.91 -5.17 3.46
CA VAL A 107 4.13 -3.96 3.17
C VAL A 107 5.04 -2.73 3.10
N MET A 108 6.20 -2.79 3.76
CA MET A 108 7.19 -1.71 3.85
C MET A 108 8.26 -1.72 2.75
N GLY A 109 8.19 -2.66 1.80
CA GLY A 109 8.99 -2.62 0.57
C GLY A 109 10.37 -3.26 0.65
N LEU A 110 10.69 -3.93 1.76
CA LEU A 110 11.88 -4.76 1.90
C LEU A 110 11.64 -5.86 2.93
N SER A 111 11.13 -7.00 2.46
CA SER A 111 11.21 -8.26 3.21
C SER A 111 12.66 -8.72 3.28
N LYS A 112 13.12 -9.11 4.48
CA LYS A 112 14.46 -9.65 4.72
C LYS A 112 14.51 -11.16 4.54
#